data_AF-A0A1E3ZY43-F1
#
_entry.id   AF-A0A1E3ZY43-F1
#
_cell.length_a   1.000
_cell.length_b   1.000
_cell.length_c   1.000
_cell.angle_alpha   90.00
_cell.angle_beta   90.00
_cell.angle_gamma   90.00
#
_symmetry.space_group_name_H-M   'P 1'
#
loop_
_entity.id
_entity.type
_entity.pdbx_description
1 polymer ?
#
loop_
_entity_poly.entity_id
_entity_poly.type
_entity_poly.pdbx_seq_one_letter_code
_entity_poly.pdbx_strand_id
1 'polypeptide(L)'
;MSENLQFLSFPVQKCDPDDCLTDQEAVYQLKLKAAALLNDATAGTYTLTLTNIHSLVGLNELCREVGIPPLDFDLDALIKQ
;
A
#
# COMPACT_ATOMS: atom_id res chain seq x y z
N MET A 1 -19.23 21.22 19.01
CA MET A 1 -18.72 20.98 17.65
C MET A 1 -17.23 20.82 17.81
N SER A 2 -16.78 19.55 17.90
CA SER A 2 -16.01 18.86 16.84
C SER A 2 -14.54 19.31 16.95
N GLU A 3 -13.54 18.47 17.18
CA GLU A 3 -13.24 17.22 16.50
C GLU A 3 -12.45 16.28 17.43
N ASN A 4 -12.94 15.05 17.60
CA ASN A 4 -12.20 13.99 18.26
C ASN A 4 -11.26 13.39 17.20
N LEU A 5 -10.06 13.94 17.07
CA LEU A 5 -8.96 13.35 16.29
C LEU A 5 -8.51 12.07 17.00
N GLN A 6 -9.28 10.99 16.85
CA GLN A 6 -8.82 9.65 17.16
C GLN A 6 -7.74 9.29 16.14
N PHE A 7 -6.48 9.57 16.50
CA PHE A 7 -5.35 8.87 15.92
C PHE A 7 -5.57 7.38 16.22
N LEU A 8 -6.03 6.63 15.23
CA LEU A 8 -6.01 5.17 15.26
C LEU A 8 -4.53 4.78 15.34
N SER A 9 -4.02 4.62 16.55
CA SER A 9 -2.74 3.99 16.83
C SER A 9 -2.84 2.55 16.35
N PHE A 10 -2.53 2.32 15.07
CA PHE A 10 -2.46 1.00 14.48
C PHE A 10 -1.35 0.23 15.19
N PRO A 11 -1.63 -0.85 15.94
CA PRO A 11 -0.58 -1.69 16.47
C PRO A 11 -0.21 -2.69 15.38
N VAL A 12 0.18 -2.21 14.19
CA VAL A 12 0.84 -3.12 13.25
C VAL A 12 2.29 -3.12 13.65
N GLN A 13 2.70 -4.13 14.41
CA GLN A 13 4.10 -4.52 14.45
C GLN A 13 4.55 -4.66 12.99
N LYS A 14 5.45 -3.77 12.55
CA LYS A 14 6.17 -3.97 11.30
C LYS A 14 6.89 -5.31 11.46
N CYS A 15 6.32 -6.38 10.92
CA CYS A 15 7.09 -7.59 10.71
C CYS A 15 8.16 -7.20 9.70
N ASP A 16 9.42 -7.45 10.05
CA ASP A 16 10.46 -7.39 9.05
C ASP A 16 10.04 -8.31 7.88
N PRO A 17 10.25 -7.90 6.62
CA PRO A 17 9.86 -8.70 5.47
C PRO A 17 10.55 -10.08 5.46
N ASP A 18 11.69 -10.21 6.15
CA ASP A 18 12.42 -11.48 6.36
C ASP A 18 11.83 -12.36 7.47
N ASP A 19 10.87 -11.84 8.24
CA ASP A 19 10.25 -12.50 9.41
C ASP A 19 8.74 -12.69 9.23
N CYS A 20 8.26 -12.65 7.98
CA CYS A 20 6.85 -12.92 7.66
C CYS A 20 6.56 -14.41 7.87
N LEU A 21 5.81 -14.71 8.92
CA LEU A 21 5.47 -16.07 9.33
C LEU A 21 4.39 -16.69 8.42
N THR A 22 3.69 -15.86 7.65
CA THR A 22 2.63 -16.27 6.71
C THR A 22 2.65 -15.48 5.40
N ASP A 23 2.17 -16.09 4.32
CA ASP A 23 1.98 -15.43 3.02
C ASP A 23 1.11 -14.18 3.14
N GLN A 24 0.13 -14.20 4.05
CA GLN A 24 -0.74 -13.07 4.34
C GLN A 24 0.06 -11.86 4.90
N GLU A 25 0.97 -12.09 5.85
CA GLU A 25 1.80 -11.03 6.41
C GLU A 25 2.81 -10.48 5.40
N ALA A 26 3.38 -11.34 4.55
CA ALA A 26 4.27 -10.91 3.48
C ALA A 26 3.55 -9.98 2.49
N VAL A 27 2.35 -10.36 2.04
CA VAL A 27 1.52 -9.53 1.16
C VAL A 27 1.09 -8.23 1.87
N TYR A 28 0.80 -8.29 3.17
CA TYR A 28 0.49 -7.09 3.95
C TYR A 28 1.67 -6.12 4.04
N GLN A 29 2.90 -6.60 4.25
CA GLN A 29 4.09 -5.75 4.25
C GLN A 29 4.35 -5.13 2.87
N LEU A 30 4.17 -5.91 1.80
CA LEU A 30 4.24 -5.38 0.43
C LEU A 30 3.19 -4.30 0.20
N LYS A 31 1.96 -4.50 0.69
CA LYS A 31 0.88 -3.51 0.65
C LYS A 31 1.27 -2.20 1.34
N LEU A 32 1.88 -2.27 2.52
CA LEU A 32 2.33 -1.07 3.24
C LEU A 32 3.43 -0.32 2.47
N LYS A 33 4.39 -1.05 1.88
CA LYS A 33 5.44 -0.44 1.05
C LYS A 33 4.86 0.23 -0.20
N ALA A 34 3.90 -0.42 -0.85
CA ALA A 34 3.19 0.13 -2.00
C ALA A 34 2.38 1.38 -1.63
N ALA A 35 1.70 1.40 -0.48
CA ALA A 35 0.99 2.58 0.01
C ALA A 35 1.95 3.75 0.28
N ALA A 36 3.13 3.49 0.85
CA ALA A 36 4.15 4.53 1.05
C ALA A 36 4.63 5.11 -0.29
N LEU A 37 4.91 4.24 -1.27
CA LEU A 37 5.34 4.65 -2.61
C LEU A 37 4.26 5.46 -3.35
N LEU A 38 2.98 5.11 -3.16
CA LEU A 38 1.86 5.90 -3.67
C LEU A 38 1.83 7.28 -3.01
N ASN A 39 1.99 7.39 -1.70
CA ASN A 39 2.03 8.67 -0.99
C ASN A 39 3.19 9.56 -1.47
N ASP A 40 4.37 8.97 -1.71
CA ASP A 40 5.52 9.70 -2.26
C ASP A 40 5.24 10.19 -3.67
N ALA A 41 4.54 9.38 -4.49
CA ALA A 41 4.10 9.80 -5.81
C ALA A 41 3.14 10.99 -5.72
N THR A 42 2.11 10.94 -4.87
CA THR A 42 1.17 12.06 -4.69
C THR A 42 1.83 13.31 -4.11
N ALA A 43 2.90 13.16 -3.32
CA ALA A 43 3.70 14.28 -2.81
C ALA A 43 4.62 14.89 -3.88
N GLY A 44 4.72 14.29 -5.07
CA GLY A 44 5.62 14.70 -6.14
C GLY A 44 7.09 14.40 -5.83
N THR A 45 7.37 13.56 -4.83
CA THR A 45 8.73 13.16 -4.45
C THR A 45 9.19 11.89 -5.16
N TYR A 46 8.26 11.20 -5.83
CA TYR A 46 8.52 10.02 -6.64
C TYR A 46 7.70 10.05 -7.94
N THR A 47 8.27 9.56 -9.04
CA THR A 47 7.54 9.39 -10.30
C THR A 47 7.29 7.92 -10.54
N LEU A 48 6.02 7.53 -10.61
CA LEU A 48 5.65 6.15 -10.89
C LEU A 48 6.00 5.79 -12.34
N THR A 49 6.70 4.67 -12.49
CA THR A 49 6.87 4.05 -13.81
C THR A 49 5.71 3.12 -14.13
N LEU A 50 5.56 2.81 -15.41
CA LEU A 50 4.59 1.82 -15.90
C LEU A 50 4.80 0.45 -15.22
N THR A 51 6.06 0.09 -14.94
CA THR A 51 6.41 -1.10 -14.16
C THR A 51 5.88 -1.03 -12.72
N ASN A 52 5.99 0.12 -12.05
CA ASN A 52 5.43 0.28 -10.70
C ASN A 52 3.92 0.08 -10.71
N ILE A 53 3.24 0.65 -11.70
CA ILE A 53 1.80 0.51 -11.89
C ILE A 53 1.41 -0.96 -12.07
N HIS A 54 2.09 -1.70 -12.96
CA HIS A 54 1.86 -3.13 -13.13
C HIS A 54 2.09 -3.92 -11.83
N SER A 55 3.14 -3.60 -11.08
CA SER A 55 3.41 -4.23 -9.78
C SER A 55 2.31 -3.94 -8.74
N LEU A 56 1.73 -2.74 -8.74
CA LEU A 56 0.62 -2.40 -7.84
C LEU A 56 -0.66 -3.17 -8.20
N VAL A 57 -0.94 -3.36 -9.49
CA VAL A 57 -2.05 -4.20 -9.95
C VAL A 57 -1.86 -5.65 -9.52
N GLY A 58 -0.67 -6.22 -9.75
CA GLY A 58 -0.34 -7.58 -9.29
C GLY A 58 -0.39 -7.74 -7.78
N LEU A 59 0.02 -6.72 -7.02
CA LEU A 59 -0.10 -6.72 -5.56
C LEU A 59 -1.58 -6.72 -5.11
N ASN A 60 -2.46 -6.03 -5.83
CA ASN A 60 -3.89 -6.06 -5.56
C ASN A 60 -4.51 -7.43 -5.82
N GLU A 61 -4.00 -8.17 -6.82
CA GLU A 61 -4.37 -9.58 -7.04
C GLU A 61 -3.92 -10.46 -5.87
N LEU A 62 -2.66 -10.36 -5.45
CA LEU A 62 -2.13 -11.07 -4.29
C LEU A 62 -2.93 -10.76 -3.02
N CYS A 63 -3.29 -9.49 -2.78
CA CYS A 63 -4.12 -9.10 -1.65
C CYS A 63 -5.45 -9.88 -1.64
N ARG A 64 -6.12 -10.00 -2.80
CA ARG A 64 -7.38 -10.76 -2.91
C ARG A 64 -7.19 -12.24 -2.65
N GLU A 65 -6.11 -12.83 -3.14
CA GLU A 65 -5.78 -14.25 -2.94
C GLU A 65 -5.59 -14.60 -1.45
N VAL A 66 -4.98 -13.70 -0.68
CA VAL A 66 -4.76 -13.89 0.76
C VAL A 66 -5.84 -13.27 1.65
N GLY A 67 -6.96 -12.80 1.08
CA GLY A 67 -8.08 -12.23 1.83
C GLY A 67 -7.82 -10.86 2.45
N ILE A 68 -6.81 -10.12 1.96
CA ILE A 68 -6.51 -8.74 2.34
C ILE A 68 -7.23 -7.77 1.38
N PRO A 69 -7.80 -6.66 1.87
CA PRO A 69 -8.38 -5.65 0.99
C PRO A 69 -7.30 -5.08 0.06
N PRO A 70 -7.56 -4.89 -1.25
CA PRO A 70 -6.60 -4.27 -2.16
C PRO A 70 -6.31 -2.79 -1.79
N LEU A 71 -5.26 -2.22 -2.35
CA LEU A 71 -5.03 -0.78 -2.34
C LEU A 71 -6.04 -0.10 -3.26
N ASP A 72 -6.62 0.98 -2.75
CA ASP A 72 -7.48 1.86 -3.52
C ASP A 72 -6.64 3.04 -4.03
N PHE A 73 -6.43 3.09 -5.34
CA PHE A 73 -5.69 4.16 -5.99
C PHE A 73 -6.25 4.42 -7.39
N ASP A 74 -6.28 5.69 -7.76
CA ASP A 74 -6.76 6.12 -9.07
C ASP A 74 -5.58 6.15 -10.07
N LEU A 75 -5.57 5.17 -10.97
CA LEU A 75 -4.58 5.05 -12.04
C LEU A 75 -4.54 6.29 -12.94
N ASP A 76 -5.70 6.89 -13.24
CA ASP A 76 -5.78 8.06 -14.10
C ASP A 76 -5.20 9.30 -13.40
N ALA A 77 -5.33 9.38 -12.07
CA ALA A 77 -4.71 10.43 -11.27
C ALA A 77 -3.18 10.28 -11.18
N LEU A 78 -2.67 9.04 -11.20
CA LEU A 78 -1.23 8.75 -11.10
C LEU A 78 -0.48 8.89 -12.43
N ILE A 79 -1.14 8.69 -13.57
CA ILE A 79 -0.53 8.82 -14.91
C ILE A 79 -0.50 10.28 -15.40
N LYS A 80 -1.35 11.15 -14.85
CA LYS A 80 -1.47 12.57 -15.27
C LYS A 80 -0.54 13.54 -14.52
N GLN A 81 0.28 13.07 -13.60
CA GLN A 81 1.32 13.87 -12.93
C GLN A 81 2.59 13.98 -13.77
#